data_AF-A0A0F6TPR3-F1
#
_entry.id   AF-A0A0F6TPR3-F1
#
_cell.length_a   1.000
_cell.length_b   1.000
_cell.length_c   1.000
_cell.angle_alpha   90.00
_cell.angle_beta   90.00
_cell.angle_gamma   90.00
#
_symmetry.space_group_name_H-M   'P 1'
#
loop_
_entity.id
_entity.type
_entity.pdbx_description
1 polymer ?
#
loop_
_entity_poly.entity_id
_entity_poly.type
_entity_poly.pdbx_seq_one_letter_code
_entity_poly.pdbx_strand_id
1 'polypeptide(L)' 'MSNKNKPSMAQIFVAFLIAFFGSKVIFHFMDFNYSLFKDPFDIGKLLIDIGVFFGLFFIGMMVYTLFSVRKAS' A
#
# COMPACT_ATOMS: atom_id res chain seq x y z
N MET A 1 15.87 26.62 -1.16
CA MET A 1 14.85 25.92 -0.33
C MET A 1 15.04 24.42 -0.50
N SER A 2 15.47 23.70 0.55
CA SER A 2 15.62 22.24 0.50
C SER A 2 14.24 21.60 0.44
N ASN A 3 14.00 20.78 -0.60
CA ASN A 3 12.75 20.07 -0.83
C ASN A 3 12.60 18.91 0.16
N LYS A 4 12.29 19.22 1.43
CA LYS A 4 12.14 18.25 2.52
C LYS A 4 10.81 17.48 2.51
N ASN A 5 9.93 17.71 1.52
CA ASN A 5 8.60 17.11 1.47
C ASN A 5 8.49 15.89 0.54
N LYS A 6 9.59 15.46 -0.08
CA LYS A 6 9.58 14.24 -0.89
C LYS A 6 9.79 13.03 0.00
N PRO A 7 8.90 12.01 -0.05
CA PRO A 7 9.12 10.79 0.68
C PRO A 7 10.40 10.11 0.18
N SER A 8 11.17 9.57 1.13
CA SER A 8 12.41 8.86 0.81
C SER A 8 12.12 7.55 0.07
N MET A 9 13.09 7.04 -0.70
CA MET A 9 12.95 5.73 -1.35
C MET A 9 12.72 4.60 -0.35
N ALA A 10 13.33 4.69 0.84
CA ALA A 10 13.10 3.73 1.92
C ALA A 10 11.65 3.76 2.42
N GLN A 11 11.08 4.96 2.60
CA GLN A 11 9.68 5.11 3.00
C GLN A 11 8.73 4.53 1.95
N ILE A 12 8.95 4.83 0.67
CA ILE A 12 8.17 4.29 -0.45
C ILE A 12 8.29 2.76 -0.49
N PHE A 13 9.50 2.23 -0.33
CA PHE A 13 9.75 0.79 -0.35
C PHE A 13 9.05 0.08 0.81
N VAL A 14 9.14 0.60 2.04
CA VAL A 14 8.45 0.02 3.20
C VAL A 14 6.94 0.09 3.02
N ALA A 15 6.39 1.22 2.58
CA ALA A 15 4.97 1.36 2.32
C ALA A 15 4.49 0.40 1.21
N PHE A 16 5.31 0.19 0.17
CA PHE A 16 5.04 -0.78 -0.88
C PHE A 16 4.99 -2.21 -0.34
N LEU A 17 5.95 -2.61 0.50
CA LEU A 17 5.95 -3.95 1.10
C LEU A 17 4.71 -4.16 1.99
N ILE A 18 4.35 -3.17 2.80
CA ILE A 18 3.14 -3.22 3.63
C ILE A 18 1.90 -3.35 2.76
N ALA A 19 1.78 -2.55 1.69
CA ALA A 19 0.66 -2.61 0.77
C ALA A 19 0.57 -3.95 0.04
N PHE A 20 1.69 -4.44 -0.47
CA PHE A 20 1.74 -5.66 -1.28
C PHE A 20 1.43 -6.92 -0.46
N PHE A 21 2.03 -7.07 0.72
CA PHE A 21 1.74 -8.22 1.57
C PHE A 21 0.40 -8.05 2.30
N GLY A 22 0.10 -6.83 2.75
CA GLY A 22 -1.15 -6.52 3.44
C GLY A 22 -2.37 -6.74 2.56
N SER A 23 -2.33 -6.36 1.27
CA SER A 23 -3.45 -6.60 0.36
C SER A 23 -3.69 -8.09 0.17
N LYS A 24 -2.64 -8.90 -0.01
CA LYS A 24 -2.76 -10.36 -0.10
C LYS A 24 -3.37 -10.98 1.16
N VAL A 25 -2.96 -10.51 2.34
CA VAL A 25 -3.52 -10.99 3.62
C VAL A 25 -4.99 -10.62 3.72
N ILE A 26 -5.37 -9.37 3.43
CA ILE A 26 -6.76 -8.93 3.44
C ILE A 26 -7.60 -9.75 2.47
N PHE A 27 -7.14 -9.92 1.23
CA PHE A 27 -7.86 -10.69 0.22
C PHE A 27 -8.01 -12.17 0.59
N HIS A 28 -7.00 -12.76 1.22
CA HIS A 28 -7.10 -14.12 1.73
C HIS A 28 -8.20 -14.25 2.79
N PHE A 29 -8.29 -13.32 3.75
CA PHE A 29 -9.34 -13.35 4.78
C PHE A 29 -10.74 -12.98 4.27
N MET A 30 -10.83 -12.26 3.15
CA MET A 30 -12.10 -11.87 2.54
C MET A 30 -12.55 -12.82 1.42
N ASP A 31 -11.85 -13.93 1.21
CA ASP A 31 -12.03 -14.85 0.07
C ASP A 31 -12.07 -14.14 -1.30
N PHE A 32 -11.37 -13.00 -1.39
CA PHE A 32 -11.33 -12.17 -2.59
C PHE A 32 -10.31 -12.74 -3.57
N ASN A 33 -10.79 -13.55 -4.51
CA ASN A 33 -9.99 -14.10 -5.58
C ASN A 33 -10.17 -13.25 -6.84
N TYR A 34 -9.14 -12.47 -7.17
CA TYR A 34 -9.03 -11.79 -8.46
C TYR A 34 -7.63 -11.94 -9.03
N SER A 35 -7.56 -12.40 -10.27
CA SER A 35 -6.32 -12.51 -11.02
C SER A 35 -6.45 -11.80 -12.36
N LEU A 36 -5.75 -10.66 -12.50
CA LEU A 36 -5.76 -9.81 -13.71
C LEU A 36 -5.46 -10.55 -15.02
N PHE A 37 -4.71 -11.66 -14.94
CA PHE A 37 -4.27 -12.42 -16.11
C PHE A 37 -5.05 -13.72 -16.32
N LYS A 38 -5.86 -14.15 -15.34
CA LYS A 38 -6.58 -15.44 -15.40
C LYS A 38 -8.09 -15.25 -15.43
N ASP A 39 -8.60 -14.20 -14.80
CA ASP A 39 -10.02 -13.93 -14.75
C ASP A 39 -10.44 -13.01 -15.90
N PRO A 40 -11.71 -13.12 -16.38
CA PRO A 40 -12.29 -12.12 -17.25
C PRO A 40 -12.16 -10.72 -16.63
N PHE A 41 -11.95 -9.72 -17.49
CA PHE A 41 -11.82 -8.34 -17.03
C PHE A 41 -13.06 -7.91 -16.24
N ASP A 42 -12.86 -7.62 -14.96
CA ASP A 42 -13.89 -7.16 -14.04
C ASP A 42 -13.42 -5.85 -13.41
N ILE A 43 -14.05 -4.75 -13.84
CA ILE A 43 -13.70 -3.41 -13.39
C ILE A 43 -13.92 -3.24 -11.88
N GLY A 44 -14.92 -3.91 -11.30
CA GLY A 44 -15.21 -3.84 -9.87
C GLY A 44 -14.09 -4.50 -9.06
N LYS A 45 -13.67 -5.69 -9.48
CA LYS A 45 -12.56 -6.39 -8.82
C LYS A 45 -11.23 -5.64 -8.98
N LEU A 46 -10.97 -5.05 -10.15
CA LEU A 46 -9.80 -4.20 -10.37
C LEU A 46 -9.78 -2.98 -9.44
N LEU A 47 -10.92 -2.30 -9.28
CA LEU A 47 -11.03 -1.14 -8.39
C LEU A 47 -10.81 -1.52 -6.92
N ILE A 48 -11.32 -2.68 -6.49
CA ILE A 48 -11.08 -3.19 -5.14
C ILE A 48 -9.59 -3.49 -4.94
N ASP A 49 -8.95 -4.18 -5.89
CA ASP A 49 -7.53 -4.52 -5.82
C ASP A 49 -6.65 -3.26 -5.68
N ILE A 50 -6.81 -2.33 -6.62
CA ILE A 50 -6.11 -1.04 -6.64
C ILE A 50 -6.42 -0.23 -5.38
N GLY A 51 -7.69 -0.17 -4.97
CA GLY A 51 -8.16 0.60 -3.82
C GLY A 51 -7.54 0.13 -2.50
N VAL A 52 -7.55 -1.17 -2.24
CA VAL A 52 -6.93 -1.75 -1.03
C VAL A 52 -5.43 -1.53 -1.05
N PHE A 53 -4.78 -1.73 -2.19
CA PHE A 53 -3.35 -1.49 -2.33
C PHE A 53 -2.96 -0.04 -2.01
N PHE A 54 -3.60 0.95 -2.66
CA PHE A 54 -3.31 2.36 -2.41
C PHE A 54 -3.71 2.83 -1.01
N GLY A 55 -4.81 2.30 -0.46
CA GLY A 55 -5.22 2.56 0.92
C GLY A 55 -4.14 2.12 1.93
N LEU A 56 -3.66 0.89 1.81
CA LEU A 56 -2.57 0.38 2.65
C LEU A 56 -1.26 1.11 2.41
N PHE A 57 -0.95 1.45 1.16
CA PHE A 57 0.25 2.21 0.82
C PHE A 57 0.25 3.57 1.54
N PHE A 58 -0.86 4.32 1.45
CA PHE A 58 -0.99 5.61 2.12
C PHE A 58 -0.86 5.50 3.64
N ILE A 59 -1.49 4.48 4.25
CA ILE A 59 -1.34 4.18 5.67
C ILE A 59 0.13 3.88 6.00
N GLY A 60 0.81 3.04 5.21
CA GLY A 60 2.22 2.73 5.39
C GLY A 60 3.12 3.97 5.34
N MET A 61 2.83 4.90 4.42
CA MET A 61 3.52 6.18 4.33
C MET A 61 3.33 7.02 5.59
N MET A 62 2.10 7.14 6.10
CA MET A 62 1.79 7.88 7.33
C MET A 62 2.47 7.28 8.56
N VAL A 63 2.41 5.95 8.69
CA VAL A 63 3.01 5.20 9.80
C VAL A 63 4.51 5.39 9.80
N TYR A 64 5.18 5.25 8.65
CA TYR A 64 6.62 5.46 8.53
C TYR A 64 7.03 6.89 8.95
N THR A 65 6.27 7.90 8.51
CA THR A 65 6.51 9.29 8.92
C THR A 65 6.38 9.45 10.44
N LEU A 66 5.32 8.90 11.04
CA LEU A 66 5.09 9.00 12.48
C LEU A 66 6.24 8.38 13.30
N PHE A 67 6.71 7.19 12.90
CA PHE A 67 7.84 6.54 13.56
C PHE A 67 9.16 7.28 13.33
N SER A 68 9.36 7.84 12.14
CA SER A 68 10.57 8.62 11.82
C SER A 68 10.63 9.91 12.63
N VAL A 69 9.50 10.60 12.82
CA VAL A 69 9.40 11.79 13.68
C VAL A 69 9.68 11.43 15.14
N ARG A 70 9.08 10.34 15.66
CA ARG A 70 9.34 9.89 17.03
C ARG A 70 10.80 9.56 17.29
N LYS A 71 11.50 8.96 16.33
CA LYS A 71 12.94 8.63 16.46
C LYS A 71 13.84 9.87 16.50
N ALA A 72 13.37 11.02 16.00
CA ALA A 72 14.13 12.27 15.95
C ALA A 72 13.87 13.21 17.14
N SER A 73 12.91 12.87 18.01
CA SER A 73 12.62 13.57 19.28
C SER A 73 13.33 12.91 20.45
#